data_AF-A0A5J4PSR9-F1
#
_entry.id   AF-A0A5J4PSR9-F1
#
_cell.length_a   1.000
_cell.length_b   1.000
_cell.length_c   1.000
_cell.angle_alpha   90.00
_cell.angle_beta   90.00
_cell.angle_gamma   90.00
#
_symmetry.space_group_name_H-M   'P 1'
#
loop_
_entity.id
_entity.type
_entity.pdbx_description
1 polymer ?
#
loop_
_entity_poly.entity_id
_entity_poly.type
_entity_poly.pdbx_seq_one_letter_code
_entity_poly.pdbx_strand_id
1 'polypeptide(L)'
;MKQAKVASKAAVTRQEDSWQQFYNHFRNLYERTNRLKTIADNYKQSLAVLTNTDLLKKALDAGEISVLEYVVEIGLYYEVVNNALEAERDYRKARAELEEWEL
;
A
#
# COMPACT_ATOMS: atom_id res chain seq x y z
N MET A 1 5.13 47.79 -25.13
CA MET A 1 3.85 47.04 -25.25
C MET A 1 4.02 45.59 -25.71
N LYS A 2 4.80 45.29 -26.76
CA LYS A 2 4.98 43.92 -27.28
C LYS A 2 5.58 42.94 -26.24
N GLN A 3 6.60 43.37 -25.49
CA GLN A 3 7.24 42.56 -24.42
C GLN A 3 6.29 42.28 -23.24
N ALA A 4 5.46 43.24 -22.84
CA ALA A 4 4.48 43.05 -21.77
C ALA A 4 3.41 42.00 -22.13
N LYS A 5 2.98 41.96 -23.40
CA LYS A 5 2.06 40.93 -23.92
C LYS A 5 2.70 39.53 -23.91
N VAL A 6 3.97 39.42 -24.29
CA VAL A 6 4.71 38.14 -24.26
C VAL A 6 4.89 37.65 -22.81
N ALA A 7 5.25 38.55 -21.89
CA ALA A 7 5.39 38.23 -20.47
C ALA A 7 4.06 37.78 -19.84
N SER A 8 2.96 38.47 -20.16
CA SER A 8 1.62 38.09 -19.72
C SER A 8 1.21 36.70 -20.24
N LYS A 9 1.45 36.42 -21.53
CA LYS A 9 1.17 35.09 -22.11
C LYS A 9 2.02 33.99 -21.46
N ALA A 10 3.31 34.26 -21.22
CA ALA A 10 4.18 33.32 -20.53
C ALA A 10 3.74 33.06 -19.08
N ALA A 11 3.22 34.07 -18.37
CA ALA A 11 2.69 33.90 -17.02
C ALA A 11 1.44 33.00 -17.00
N VAL A 12 0.53 33.18 -17.96
CA VAL A 12 -0.66 32.31 -18.11
C VAL A 12 -0.26 30.87 -18.40
N THR A 13 0.64 30.65 -19.36
CA THR A 13 1.11 29.29 -19.69
C THR A 13 1.79 28.62 -18.49
N ARG A 14 2.61 29.35 -17.71
CA ARG A 14 3.19 28.80 -16.47
C ARG A 14 2.15 28.43 -15.42
N GLN A 15 1.08 29.22 -15.32
CA GLN A 15 -0.02 28.92 -14.40
C GLN A 15 -0.77 27.65 -14.82
N GLU A 16 -1.07 27.51 -16.12
CA GLU A 16 -1.70 26.31 -16.68
C GLU A 16 -0.82 25.07 -16.48
N ASP A 17 0.48 25.16 -16.77
CA ASP A 17 1.44 24.08 -16.55
C ASP A 17 1.51 23.67 -15.06
N SER A 18 1.56 24.66 -14.16
CA SER A 18 1.55 24.41 -12.71
C SER A 18 0.27 23.68 -12.26
N TRP A 19 -0.88 24.05 -12.83
CA TRP A 19 -2.16 23.42 -12.50
C TRP A 19 -2.22 21.98 -13.02
N GLN A 20 -1.71 21.73 -14.22
CA GLN A 20 -1.62 20.37 -14.77
C GLN A 20 -0.67 19.48 -13.97
N GLN A 21 0.49 20.00 -13.57
CA GLN A 21 1.44 19.26 -12.74
C GLN A 21 0.81 18.90 -11.39
N PHE A 22 0.13 19.85 -10.75
CA PHE A 22 -0.61 19.62 -9.51
C PHE A 22 -1.67 18.52 -9.68
N TYR A 23 -2.54 18.64 -10.68
CA TYR A 23 -3.61 17.68 -10.93
C TYR A 23 -3.07 16.27 -11.19
N ASN A 24 -2.03 16.17 -12.02
CA ASN A 24 -1.40 14.88 -12.33
C ASN A 24 -0.75 14.25 -11.10
N HIS A 25 -0.10 15.04 -10.24
CA HIS A 25 0.49 14.55 -9.02
C HIS A 25 -0.58 14.00 -8.06
N PHE A 26 -1.62 14.79 -7.79
CA PHE A 26 -2.73 14.39 -6.94
C PHE A 26 -3.41 13.11 -7.45
N ARG A 27 -3.70 13.04 -8.75
CA ARG A 27 -4.29 11.84 -9.36
C ARG A 27 -3.41 10.60 -9.17
N ASN A 28 -2.10 10.73 -9.40
CA ASN A 28 -1.17 9.62 -9.22
C ASN A 28 -1.10 9.15 -7.77
N LEU A 29 -1.10 10.07 -6.81
CA LEU A 29 -1.12 9.78 -5.39
C LEU A 29 -2.40 9.04 -4.99
N TYR A 30 -3.56 9.54 -5.41
CA TYR A 30 -4.86 8.92 -5.16
C TYR A 30 -4.93 7.48 -5.73
N GLU A 31 -4.53 7.29 -6.99
CA GLU A 31 -4.51 5.97 -7.62
C GLU A 31 -3.55 5.01 -6.91
N ARG A 32 -2.38 5.50 -6.48
CA ARG A 32 -1.40 4.70 -5.73
C ARG A 32 -1.95 4.28 -4.36
N THR A 33 -2.54 5.21 -3.61
CA THR A 33 -3.12 4.93 -2.29
C THR A 33 -4.23 3.89 -2.38
N ASN A 34 -5.08 3.96 -3.40
CA ASN A 34 -6.12 2.95 -3.64
C ASN A 34 -5.55 1.57 -3.97
N ARG A 35 -4.51 1.49 -4.81
CA ARG A 35 -3.84 0.20 -5.09
C ARG A 35 -3.23 -0.40 -3.83
N LEU A 36 -2.56 0.41 -3.01
CA LEU A 36 -1.98 -0.04 -1.74
C LEU A 36 -3.05 -0.51 -0.75
N LYS A 37 -4.20 0.19 -0.69
CA LYS A 37 -5.35 -0.25 0.07
C LYS A 37 -5.82 -1.64 -0.35
N THR A 38 -6.00 -1.86 -1.65
CA THR A 38 -6.43 -3.18 -2.17
C THR A 38 -5.43 -4.27 -1.78
N ILE A 39 -4.13 -4.00 -1.87
CA ILE A 39 -3.09 -4.97 -1.48
C ILE A 39 -3.19 -5.29 0.03
N ALA A 40 -3.30 -4.28 0.89
CA ALA A 40 -3.43 -4.46 2.33
C ALA A 40 -4.71 -5.23 2.70
N ASP A 41 -5.85 -4.91 2.07
CA ASP A 41 -7.12 -5.60 2.28
C ASP A 41 -7.04 -7.08 1.86
N ASN A 42 -6.38 -7.38 0.74
CA ASN A 42 -6.19 -8.76 0.27
C ASN A 42 -5.36 -9.58 1.27
N TYR A 43 -4.24 -9.05 1.75
CA TYR A 43 -3.44 -9.72 2.77
C TYR A 43 -4.23 -9.97 4.07
N LYS A 44 -5.02 -8.98 4.51
CA LYS A 44 -5.89 -9.12 5.68
C LYS A 44 -6.92 -10.23 5.50
N GLN A 45 -7.51 -10.36 4.31
CA GLN A 45 -8.44 -11.45 3.99
C GLN A 45 -7.73 -12.81 3.97
N SER A 46 -6.55 -12.91 3.35
CA SER A 46 -5.77 -14.15 3.32
C SER A 46 -5.37 -14.63 4.72
N LEU A 47 -4.96 -13.71 5.60
CA LEU A 47 -4.63 -14.04 6.98
C LEU A 47 -5.83 -14.56 7.78
N ALA A 48 -7.02 -14.01 7.57
CA ALA A 48 -8.24 -14.49 8.23
C ALA A 48 -8.55 -15.95 7.90
N VAL A 49 -8.22 -16.39 6.67
CA VAL A 49 -8.38 -17.79 6.22
C VAL A 49 -7.26 -18.69 6.77
N LEU A 50 -6.03 -18.17 6.88
CA LEU A 50 -4.85 -18.92 7.35
C LEU A 50 -4.79 -19.13 8.86
N THR A 51 -5.67 -18.51 9.65
CA THR A 51 -5.67 -18.61 11.12
C THR A 51 -6.03 -20.02 11.60
N ASN A 52 -5.03 -20.91 11.67
CA ASN A 52 -5.14 -22.24 12.27
C ASN A 52 -3.79 -22.77 12.79
N THR A 53 -2.88 -21.86 13.20
CA THR A 53 -1.61 -22.23 13.86
C THR A 53 -1.82 -23.12 15.09
N ASP A 54 -2.96 -22.97 15.77
CA ASP A 54 -3.40 -23.86 16.86
C ASP A 54 -3.62 -25.30 16.40
N LEU A 55 -4.19 -25.52 15.20
CA LEU A 55 -4.35 -26.85 14.63
C LEU A 55 -2.99 -27.44 14.24
N LEU A 56 -2.10 -26.62 13.68
CA LEU A 56 -0.74 -27.04 13.35
C LEU A 56 0.02 -27.52 14.60
N LYS A 57 -0.14 -26.81 15.73
CA LYS A 57 0.45 -27.24 17.01
C LYS A 57 -0.18 -28.53 17.54
N LYS A 58 -1.50 -28.69 17.44
CA LYS A 58 -2.19 -29.93 17.84
C LYS A 58 -1.75 -31.13 17.01
N ALA A 59 -1.57 -30.97 15.69
CA ALA A 59 -1.08 -32.03 14.83
C ALA A 59 0.34 -32.46 15.20
N LEU A 60 1.22 -31.51 15.53
CA LEU A 60 2.56 -31.80 16.03
C LEU A 60 2.51 -32.57 17.36
N ASP A 61 1.68 -32.12 18.30
CA ASP A 61 1.55 -32.76 19.63
C ASP A 61 0.97 -34.17 19.56
N ALA A 62 0.09 -34.43 18.58
CA ALA A 62 -0.43 -35.76 18.29
C ALA A 62 0.56 -36.66 17.53
N GLY A 63 1.68 -36.11 17.04
CA GLY A 63 2.65 -36.83 16.21
C GLY A 63 2.22 -37.05 14.76
N GLU A 64 1.17 -36.36 14.31
CA GLU A 64 0.61 -36.44 12.95
C GLU A 64 1.48 -35.70 11.92
N ILE A 65 2.28 -34.73 12.38
CA ILE A 65 3.30 -34.05 11.59
C ILE A 65 4.65 -34.07 12.32
N SER A 66 5.72 -34.05 11.56
CA SER A 66 7.08 -33.87 12.06
C SER A 66 7.35 -32.44 12.52
N VAL A 67 8.39 -32.28 13.35
CA VAL A 67 8.90 -30.95 13.73
C VAL A 67 9.33 -30.14 12.50
N LEU A 68 9.88 -30.79 11.48
CA LEU A 68 10.29 -30.12 10.24
C LEU A 68 9.09 -29.52 9.51
N GLU A 69 8.02 -30.29 9.32
CA GLU A 69 6.78 -29.82 8.69
C GLU A 69 6.17 -28.66 9.50
N TYR A 70 6.13 -28.78 10.83
CA TYR A 70 5.67 -27.70 11.70
C TYR A 70 6.48 -26.41 11.49
N VAL A 71 7.81 -26.49 11.48
CA VAL A 71 8.69 -25.32 11.35
C VAL A 71 8.54 -24.66 9.97
N VAL A 72 8.38 -25.44 8.91
CA VAL A 72 8.14 -24.91 7.56
C VAL A 72 6.81 -24.16 7.51
N GLU A 73 5.72 -24.78 7.95
CA GLU A 73 4.38 -24.21 7.89
C GLU A 73 4.23 -22.96 8.79
N ILE A 74 4.77 -22.99 10.01
CA ILE A 74 4.73 -21.81 10.90
C ILE A 74 5.62 -20.67 10.37
N GLY A 75 6.72 -21.00 9.68
CA GLY A 75 7.57 -20.03 9.01
C GLY A 75 6.83 -19.30 7.89
N LEU A 76 6.13 -20.04 7.02
CA LEU A 76 5.29 -19.48 5.97
C LEU A 76 4.17 -18.58 6.54
N TYR A 77 3.55 -19.00 7.64
CA TYR A 77 2.55 -18.18 8.32
C TYR A 77 3.13 -16.81 8.72
N TYR A 78 4.27 -16.78 9.39
CA TYR A 78 4.88 -15.53 9.83
C TYR A 78 5.41 -14.67 8.67
N GLU A 79 5.85 -15.27 7.57
CA GLU A 79 6.18 -14.54 6.35
C GLU A 79 4.96 -13.79 5.80
N VAL A 80 3.80 -14.45 5.71
CA VAL A 80 2.56 -13.81 5.26
C VAL A 80 2.11 -12.71 6.23
N VAL A 81 2.25 -12.92 7.55
CA VAL A 81 1.98 -11.89 8.58
C VAL A 81 2.86 -10.66 8.37
N ASN A 82 4.16 -10.85 8.15
CA ASN A 82 5.08 -9.74 7.89
C ASN A 82 4.70 -8.98 6.61
N ASN A 83 4.43 -9.68 5.52
CA ASN A 83 4.01 -9.07 4.26
C ASN A 83 2.72 -8.25 4.41
N ALA A 84 1.76 -8.74 5.21
CA ALA A 84 0.53 -8.02 5.50
C ALA A 84 0.78 -6.72 6.29
N LEU A 85 1.67 -6.76 7.29
CA LEU A 85 2.04 -5.59 8.08
C LEU A 85 2.77 -4.55 7.24
N GLU A 86 3.64 -4.97 6.31
CA GLU A 86 4.31 -4.08 5.38
C GLU A 86 3.33 -3.42 4.41
N ALA A 87 2.39 -4.19 3.86
CA ALA A 87 1.34 -3.67 2.99
C ALA A 87 0.47 -2.62 3.72
N GLU A 88 0.04 -2.91 4.95
CA GLU A 88 -0.74 -1.97 5.77
C GLU A 88 0.04 -0.69 6.09
N ARG A 89 1.33 -0.83 6.43
CA ARG A 89 2.22 0.32 6.68
C ARG A 89 2.32 1.21 5.44
N ASP A 90 2.54 0.62 4.27
CA ASP A 90 2.75 1.36 3.03
C ASP A 90 1.45 2.05 2.58
N TYR A 91 0.30 1.39 2.74
CA TYR A 91 -1.01 2.02 2.58
C TYR A 91 -1.19 3.21 3.53
N ARG A 92 -0.91 3.06 4.84
CA ARG A 92 -1.07 4.15 5.81
C ARG A 92 -0.18 5.34 5.52
N LYS A 93 1.05 5.12 5.05
CA LYS A 93 1.95 6.19 4.61
C LYS A 93 1.38 6.95 3.40
N ALA A 94 0.94 6.23 2.37
CA ALA A 94 0.37 6.85 1.17
C ALA A 94 -0.95 7.59 1.47
N ARG A 95 -1.74 7.09 2.42
CA ARG A 95 -2.95 7.77 2.88
C ARG A 95 -2.63 9.05 3.65
N ALA A 96 -1.64 9.04 4.54
CA ALA A 96 -1.22 10.24 5.25
C ALA A 96 -0.68 11.31 4.28
N GLU A 97 0.08 10.91 3.27
CA GLU A 97 0.49 11.80 2.18
C GLU A 97 -0.74 12.37 1.45
N LEU A 98 -1.71 11.54 1.06
CA LEU A 98 -2.93 12.01 0.41
C LEU A 98 -3.73 13.01 1.28
N GLU A 99 -3.86 12.74 2.58
CA GLU A 99 -4.54 13.63 3.54
C GLU A 99 -3.82 14.99 3.69
N GLU A 100 -2.49 15.03 3.63
CA GLU A 100 -1.71 16.27 3.64
C GLU A 100 -1.96 17.13 2.39
N TRP A 101 -2.20 16.49 1.24
CA TRP A 101 -2.49 17.19 -0.02
C TRP A 101 -3.95 17.63 -0.18
N GLU A 102 -4.89 17.06 0.59
CA GLU A 102 -6.31 17.45 0.60
C GLU A 102 -6.60 18.67 1.50
N LEU A 103 -5.69 19.03 2.41
CA LEU A 103 -5.79 20.17 3.34
C LEU A 103 -5.25 21.47 2.75
#